data_AF-A0A6N9NT37-F1
#
_entry.id   AF-A0A6N9NT37-F1
#
_cell.length_a   1.000
_cell.length_b   1.000
_cell.length_c   1.000
_cell.angle_alpha   90.00
_cell.angle_beta   90.00
_cell.angle_gamma   90.00
#
_symmetry.space_group_name_H-M   'P 1'
#
loop_
_entity.id
_entity.type
_entity.pdbx_description
1 polymer ?
#
loop_
_entity_poly.entity_id
_entity_poly.type
_entity_poly.pdbx_seq_one_letter_code
_entity_poly.pdbx_strand_id
1 'polypeptide(L)'
;MKTDIMRKNETEVAVIYSDEPLITDIQSALDLAMTVKHETGCTNIALNKDAVTDGFFILSTCLAGEILQKFVNYGIRFAIYGDFSKYTDGWLF
;
A
#
# COMPACT_ATOMS: atom_id res chain seq x y z
N MET A 1 2.23 -13.93 -0.93
CA MET A 1 1.38 -12.90 -1.53
C MET A 1 0.30 -13.54 -2.39
N LYS A 2 -0.95 -13.10 -2.26
CA LYS A 2 -2.07 -13.40 -3.15
C LYS A 2 -2.56 -12.09 -3.78
N THR A 3 -2.88 -12.12 -5.07
CA THR A 3 -3.38 -10.96 -5.81
C THR A 3 -4.69 -11.33 -6.51
N ASP A 4 -5.74 -10.56 -6.24
CA ASP A 4 -7.04 -10.66 -6.92
C ASP A 4 -7.32 -9.34 -7.67
N ILE A 5 -7.87 -9.42 -8.88
CA ILE A 5 -8.29 -8.23 -9.63
C ILE A 5 -9.78 -8.01 -9.38
N MET A 6 -10.12 -6.88 -8.77
CA MET A 6 -11.50 -6.47 -8.54
C MET A 6 -11.87 -5.35 -9.51
N ARG A 7 -13.00 -5.52 -10.21
CA ARG A 7 -13.57 -4.50 -11.09
C ARG A 7 -14.82 -3.90 -10.47
N LYS A 8 -14.85 -2.59 -10.29
CA LYS A 8 -16.05 -1.84 -9.89
C LYS A 8 -16.24 -0.68 -10.85
N ASN A 9 -17.38 -0.66 -11.55
CA ASN A 9 -17.63 0.24 -12.67
C ASN A 9 -16.51 0.10 -13.73
N GLU A 10 -15.90 1.22 -14.13
CA GLU A 10 -14.78 1.28 -15.08
C GLU A 10 -13.41 1.29 -14.38
N THR A 11 -13.34 0.95 -13.09
CA THR A 11 -12.10 0.94 -12.30
C THR A 11 -11.70 -0.48 -11.95
N GLU A 12 -10.50 -0.87 -12.36
CA GLU A 12 -9.83 -2.11 -11.95
C GLU A 12 -8.86 -1.81 -10.81
N VAL A 13 -8.85 -2.68 -9.80
CA VAL A 13 -8.00 -2.57 -8.61
C VAL A 13 -7.35 -3.92 -8.37
N ALA A 14 -6.02 -3.92 -8.24
CA ALA A 14 -5.29 -5.07 -7.74
C ALA A 14 -5.40 -5.08 -6.21
N VAL A 15 -6.12 -6.08 -5.68
CA VAL A 15 -6.27 -6.31 -4.24
C VAL A 15 -5.29 -7.39 -3.82
N ILE A 16 -4.37 -7.01 -2.96
CA ILE A 16 -3.23 -7.82 -2.55
C ILE A 16 -3.38 -8.18 -1.08
N TYR A 17 -3.13 -9.44 -0.78
CA TYR A 17 -3.06 -9.96 0.57
C TYR A 17 -1.71 -10.65 0.82
N SER A 18 -1.11 -10.39 1.97
CA SER A 18 0.11 -11.06 2.43
C SER A 18 0.14 -11.14 3.95
N ASP A 19 0.52 -12.30 4.48
CA ASP A 19 0.79 -12.49 5.91
C ASP A 19 2.16 -11.95 6.34
N GLU A 20 3.00 -11.57 5.37
CA GLU A 20 4.34 -11.01 5.58
C GLU A 20 4.43 -9.57 5.03
N PRO A 21 5.24 -8.69 5.67
CA PRO A 21 5.49 -7.34 5.18
C PRO A 21 6.07 -7.33 3.76
N LEU A 22 5.39 -6.65 2.85
CA LEU A 22 5.84 -6.41 1.48
C LEU A 22 6.38 -4.99 1.29
N ILE A 23 5.87 -4.04 2.09
CA ILE A 23 6.35 -2.66 2.13
C ILE A 23 7.11 -2.45 3.44
N THR A 24 8.43 -2.53 3.38
CA THR A 24 9.33 -2.29 4.52
C THR A 24 10.12 -1.00 4.40
N ASP A 25 10.27 -0.51 3.18
CA ASP A 25 11.01 0.69 2.82
C ASP A 25 10.50 1.24 1.46
N ILE A 26 11.16 2.27 0.95
CA ILE A 26 10.84 2.92 -0.32
C ILE A 26 11.04 1.97 -1.51
N GLN A 27 12.10 1.17 -1.49
CA GLN A 27 12.49 0.32 -2.62
C GLN A 27 11.47 -0.82 -2.78
N SER A 28 11.18 -1.52 -1.70
CA SER A 28 10.16 -2.56 -1.63
C SER A 28 8.76 -2.06 -2.03
N ALA A 29 8.38 -0.83 -1.66
CA ALA A 29 7.14 -0.21 -2.11
C ALA A 29 7.09 -0.02 -3.63
N LEU A 30 8.18 0.48 -4.22
CA LEU A 30 8.28 0.65 -5.67
C LEU A 30 8.29 -0.70 -6.40
N ASP A 31 9.05 -1.66 -5.91
CA ASP A 31 9.15 -3.00 -6.51
C ASP A 31 7.79 -3.70 -6.50
N LEU A 32 7.05 -3.62 -5.39
CA LEU A 32 5.68 -4.12 -5.32
C LEU A 32 4.78 -3.45 -6.36
N ALA A 33 4.77 -2.12 -6.40
CA ALA A 33 3.90 -1.37 -7.32
C ALA A 33 4.21 -1.67 -8.80
N MET A 34 5.49 -1.78 -9.16
CA MET A 34 5.92 -2.10 -10.53
C MET A 34 5.61 -3.54 -10.89
N THR A 35 5.81 -4.49 -9.96
CA THR A 35 5.45 -5.90 -10.16
C THR A 35 3.96 -6.04 -10.42
N VAL A 36 3.12 -5.44 -9.56
CA VAL A 36 1.66 -5.49 -9.70
C VAL A 36 1.21 -4.85 -11.00
N LYS A 37 1.75 -3.69 -11.36
CA LYS A 37 1.44 -3.02 -12.62
C LYS A 37 1.83 -3.86 -13.83
N HIS A 38 2.99 -4.52 -13.79
CA HIS A 38 3.47 -5.38 -14.86
C HIS A 38 2.60 -6.65 -15.00
N GLU A 39 2.24 -7.29 -13.89
CA GLU A 39 1.47 -8.54 -13.89
C GLU A 39 -0.02 -8.35 -14.17
N THR A 40 -0.60 -7.26 -13.67
CA THR A 40 -2.06 -7.06 -13.68
C THR A 40 -2.52 -5.91 -14.58
N GLY A 41 -1.60 -5.04 -15.03
CA GLY A 41 -1.94 -3.78 -15.70
C GLY A 41 -2.55 -2.70 -14.79
N CYS A 42 -2.87 -3.03 -13.53
CA CYS A 42 -3.52 -2.11 -12.60
C CYS A 42 -2.54 -1.07 -12.05
N THR A 43 -2.99 0.19 -11.99
CA THR A 43 -2.33 1.25 -11.23
C THR A 43 -3.05 1.61 -9.93
N ASN A 44 -4.25 1.05 -9.72
CA ASN A 44 -4.95 1.12 -8.45
C ASN A 44 -4.61 -0.13 -7.65
N ILE A 45 -4.04 0.04 -6.46
CA ILE A 45 -3.53 -1.04 -5.63
C ILE A 45 -4.15 -0.91 -4.24
N ALA A 46 -4.75 -1.99 -3.75
CA ALA A 46 -5.22 -2.11 -2.38
C ALA A 46 -4.40 -3.20 -1.68
N LEU A 47 -3.77 -2.89 -0.55
CA LEU A 47 -2.90 -3.81 0.19
C LEU A 47 -3.40 -3.99 1.63
N ASN A 48 -3.36 -5.22 2.17
CA ASN A 48 -3.73 -5.42 3.57
C ASN A 48 -2.72 -4.75 4.51
N LYS A 49 -3.21 -4.23 5.64
CA LYS A 49 -2.43 -3.48 6.63
C LYS A 49 -1.20 -4.24 7.13
N ASP A 50 -1.31 -5.56 7.32
CA ASP A 50 -0.21 -6.39 7.85
C ASP A 50 0.95 -6.57 6.85
N ALA A 51 0.73 -6.30 5.57
CA ALA A 51 1.77 -6.29 4.55
C ALA A 51 2.54 -4.95 4.49
N VAL A 52 2.23 -3.99 5.36
CA VAL A 52 2.89 -2.70 5.48
C VAL A 52 3.55 -2.60 6.85
N THR A 53 4.84 -2.24 6.86
CA THR A 53 5.58 -2.04 8.12
C THR A 53 4.92 -0.99 9.01
N ASP A 54 4.94 -1.19 10.33
CA ASP A 54 4.41 -0.23 11.31
C ASP A 54 5.03 1.16 11.17
N GLY A 55 6.29 1.24 10.73
CA GLY A 55 6.99 2.51 10.46
C GLY A 55 6.26 3.40 9.45
N PHE A 56 5.49 2.82 8.52
CA PHE A 56 4.67 3.59 7.57
C PHE A 56 3.60 4.43 8.31
N PHE A 57 3.01 3.89 9.37
CA PHE A 57 1.96 4.56 10.13
C PHE A 57 2.50 5.54 11.18
N ILE A 58 3.80 5.47 11.49
CA ILE A 58 4.48 6.42 12.35
C ILE A 58 4.95 7.60 11.48
N LEU A 59 4.13 8.65 11.39
CA LEU A 59 4.36 9.76 10.44
C LEU A 59 5.68 10.51 10.67
N SER A 60 6.21 10.51 11.90
CA SER A 60 7.51 11.12 12.21
C SER A 60 8.70 10.42 11.56
N THR A 61 8.52 9.20 11.03
CA THR A 61 9.55 8.50 10.24
C THR A 61 9.69 9.04 8.82
N CYS A 62 8.74 9.88 8.36
CA CYS A 62 8.61 10.36 6.98
C CYS A 62 8.37 9.27 5.91
N LEU A 63 8.40 7.98 6.26
CA LEU A 63 8.36 6.86 5.33
C LEU A 63 7.11 6.88 4.43
N ALA A 64 5.93 7.10 5.03
CA ALA A 64 4.68 7.20 4.27
C ALA A 64 4.71 8.36 3.26
N GLY A 65 5.23 9.52 3.65
CA GLY A 65 5.34 10.68 2.77
C GLY A 65 6.23 10.39 1.56
N GLU A 66 7.40 9.80 1.79
CA GLU A 66 8.36 9.46 0.74
C GLU A 66 7.82 8.42 -0.24
N ILE A 67 7.12 7.39 0.26
CA ILE A 67 6.46 6.37 -0.58
C ILE A 67 5.30 6.97 -1.36
N LEU A 68 4.37 7.66 -0.70
CA LEU A 68 3.17 8.20 -1.35
C LEU A 68 3.52 9.25 -2.40
N GLN A 69 4.54 10.09 -2.16
CA GLN A 69 5.03 11.04 -3.16
C GLN A 69 5.50 10.32 -4.43
N LYS A 70 6.25 9.22 -4.30
CA LYS A 70 6.67 8.42 -5.45
C LYS A 70 5.49 7.76 -6.14
N PHE A 71 4.55 7.19 -5.41
CA PHE A 71 3.34 6.60 -5.98
C PHE A 71 2.57 7.61 -6.83
N VAL A 72 2.42 8.86 -6.37
CA VAL A 72 1.84 9.95 -7.18
C VAL A 72 2.67 10.19 -8.45
N ASN A 73 4.00 10.28 -8.35
CA ASN A 73 4.88 10.49 -9.51
C ASN A 73 4.77 9.36 -10.56
N TYR A 74 4.52 8.13 -10.13
CA TYR A 74 4.37 6.96 -11.01
C TYR A 74 2.91 6.68 -11.42
N GLY A 75 1.95 7.51 -10.98
CA GLY A 75 0.53 7.36 -11.30
C GLY A 75 -0.15 6.17 -10.60
N ILE A 76 0.37 5.75 -9.44
CA ILE A 76 -0.19 4.69 -8.61
C ILE A 76 -1.19 5.29 -7.62
N ARG A 77 -2.41 4.75 -7.57
CA ARG A 77 -3.39 5.03 -6.52
C ARG A 77 -3.33 3.91 -5.50
N PHE A 78 -2.99 4.25 -4.26
CA PHE A 78 -2.73 3.26 -3.22
C PHE A 78 -3.74 3.36 -2.10
N ALA A 79 -4.26 2.22 -1.66
CA ALA A 79 -5.13 2.08 -0.51
C ALA A 79 -4.60 0.98 0.41
N ILE A 80 -4.75 1.17 1.72
CA ILE A 80 -4.43 0.15 2.71
C ILE A 80 -5.74 -0.25 3.40
N TYR A 81 -6.03 -1.54 3.48
CA TYR A 81 -7.24 -2.06 4.12
C TYR A 81 -6.89 -2.97 5.30
N GLY A 82 -7.72 -2.98 6.34
CA GLY A 82 -7.48 -3.79 7.54
C GLY A 82 -7.94 -3.09 8.80
N ASP A 83 -7.50 -3.61 9.94
CA ASP A 83 -7.81 -3.05 11.26
C ASP A 83 -6.76 -1.98 11.66
N PHE A 84 -7.25 -0.77 11.91
CA PHE A 84 -6.46 0.40 12.32
C PHE A 84 -6.77 0.87 13.74
N SER A 85 -7.51 0.07 14.53
CA SER A 85 -7.91 0.43 15.90
C SER A 85 -6.72 0.82 16.79
N LYS A 86 -5.53 0.24 16.53
CA LYS A 86 -4.27 0.53 17.23
C LYS A 86 -3.73 1.95 17.06
N TYR A 87 -4.16 2.68 16.04
CA TYR A 87 -3.68 4.05 15.75
C TYR A 87 -4.71 5.13 16.05
N THR A 88 -5.90 4.76 16.55
CA THR A 88 -7.02 5.69 16.78
C THR A 88 -7.10 6.21 18.22
N ASP A 89 -6.22 5.75 19.12
CA ASP A 89 -6.15 6.25 20.49
C ASP A 89 -5.44 7.61 20.53
N GLY A 90 -6.25 8.68 20.54
CA GLY A 90 -5.86 10.08 20.35
C GLY A 90 -5.02 10.75 21.44
N TRP A 91 -4.01 10.08 21.99
CA TRP A 91 -3.09 10.64 23.00
C TRP A 91 -1.60 10.55 22.60
N LEU A 92 -1.30 10.39 21.31
CA LEU A 92 0.08 10.30 20.78
C LEU A 92 0.36 11.32 19.65
N PHE A 93 -0.26 12.50 19.71
CA PHE A 93 0.17 13.69 18.97
C PHE A 93 0.52 14.81 19.95
#